data_AF-A0A8J3CSC3-F1
#
_entry.id   AF-A0A8J3CSC3-F1
#
_cell.length_a   1.000
_cell.length_b   1.000
_cell.length_c   1.000
_cell.angle_alpha   90.00
_cell.angle_beta   90.00
_cell.angle_gamma   90.00
#
_symmetry.space_group_name_H-M   'P 1'
#
loop_
_entity.id
_entity.type
_entity.pdbx_description
1 polymer ?
#
loop_
_entity_poly.entity_id
_entity_poly.type
_entity_poly.pdbx_seq_one_letter_code
_entity_poly.pdbx_strand_id
1 'polypeptide(L)'
;MIIYTKVFKSFRLAFILSITTTFNVAHAQSTEQATARNYYIEAEASLKMKDYDRAEVMAKRAVDALGATNARLISILMRAQWERHNYENAYAAAQQFMEYDLSSDLRVQFSPLVDKIYQYHDFSKNGEDLYGAPITVRVGGKSEPQIASNFDGSFSLALNKYGDEVREELVRVDASGAILDNITLKTRYFNWQTTGLGGDGSLTALAGKSFAKDKNLVRANAKGKTLWSKRLKDTTGGYASDKIISLPDAGVLVVGKTRNPAGYDLRRFSDRGKEMWRQTYSEVTGNGTGYVHYVGLPEGTIFQMGSTKPKAGIPTKIWIRKIDFTGKSLWTRFIGPPDRYAFPIFALSNKYGGLTVLSRSPELRLQELGPEGRIILEQVHDKLHPSRAEYRGMARLPNGGFAILKTISTRSTSNRLQLRVTTVELFNEQLRRTAQLNLPESAFYGQGISTNKDGTIAIVGSTVTASTSTAPQLTDLYLFRPR
;
A
#
# COMPACT_ATOMS: atom_id res chain seq x y z
N MET A 1 -52.68 53.13 -59.56
CA MET A 1 -53.46 52.19 -58.71
C MET A 1 -53.06 50.72 -58.89
N ILE A 2 -52.63 50.25 -60.07
CA ILE A 2 -52.22 48.84 -60.32
C ILE A 2 -50.86 48.46 -59.71
N ILE A 3 -49.96 49.42 -59.49
CA ILE A 3 -48.62 49.17 -58.91
C ILE A 3 -48.69 48.91 -57.39
N TYR A 4 -49.61 49.58 -56.68
CA TYR A 4 -49.77 49.42 -55.23
C TYR A 4 -50.32 48.03 -54.83
N THR A 5 -51.16 47.41 -55.65
CA THR A 5 -51.74 46.09 -55.37
C THR A 5 -50.76 44.93 -55.55
N LYS A 6 -49.75 45.05 -56.43
CA LYS A 6 -48.70 44.03 -56.58
C LYS A 6 -47.71 44.06 -55.40
N VAL A 7 -47.29 45.25 -54.95
CA VAL A 7 -46.36 45.39 -53.83
C VAL A 7 -46.98 44.89 -52.51
N PHE A 8 -48.27 45.16 -52.28
CA PHE A 8 -48.96 44.70 -51.07
C PHE A 8 -49.17 43.17 -51.02
N LYS A 9 -49.40 42.52 -52.17
CA LYS A 9 -49.50 41.05 -52.24
C LYS A 9 -48.15 40.37 -51.96
N SER A 10 -47.06 40.91 -52.51
CA SER A 10 -45.72 40.37 -52.26
C SER A 10 -45.28 40.54 -50.80
N PHE A 11 -45.62 41.66 -50.15
CA PHE A 11 -45.34 41.88 -48.73
C PHE A 11 -46.13 40.95 -47.80
N ARG A 12 -47.43 40.71 -48.09
CA ARG A 12 -48.24 39.76 -47.31
C ARG A 12 -47.72 38.32 -47.44
N LEU A 13 -47.28 37.91 -48.62
CA LEU A 13 -46.74 36.56 -48.82
C LEU A 13 -45.42 36.37 -48.06
N ALA A 14 -44.51 37.35 -48.15
CA ALA A 14 -43.23 37.30 -47.43
C ALA A 14 -43.41 37.33 -45.91
N PHE A 15 -44.37 38.10 -45.40
CA PHE A 15 -44.68 38.17 -43.96
C PHE A 15 -45.31 36.87 -43.43
N ILE A 16 -46.23 36.25 -44.18
CA ILE A 16 -46.83 34.95 -43.81
C ILE A 16 -45.77 33.85 -43.83
N LEU A 17 -44.91 33.81 -44.85
CA LEU A 17 -43.77 32.88 -44.91
C LEU A 17 -42.84 33.06 -43.72
N SER A 18 -42.46 34.30 -43.38
CA SER A 18 -41.62 34.60 -42.21
C SER A 18 -42.25 34.09 -40.90
N ILE A 19 -43.54 34.37 -40.65
CA ILE A 19 -44.21 33.93 -39.42
C ILE A 19 -44.29 32.41 -39.34
N THR A 20 -44.59 31.73 -40.46
CA THR A 20 -44.73 30.27 -40.49
C THR A 20 -43.38 29.60 -40.25
N THR A 21 -42.29 30.15 -40.80
CA THR A 21 -40.93 29.67 -40.54
C THR A 21 -40.54 29.88 -39.08
N THR A 22 -40.79 31.06 -38.49
CA THR A 22 -40.47 31.32 -37.08
C THR A 22 -41.27 30.44 -36.12
N PHE A 23 -42.56 30.21 -36.39
CA PHE A 23 -43.41 29.37 -35.56
C PHE A 23 -43.01 27.88 -35.63
N ASN A 24 -42.67 27.37 -36.82
CA ASN A 24 -42.18 26.00 -36.97
C ASN A 24 -40.83 25.80 -36.28
N VAL A 25 -39.93 26.80 -36.32
CA VAL A 25 -38.65 26.76 -35.60
C VAL A 25 -38.86 26.76 -34.08
N ALA A 26 -39.75 27.62 -33.56
CA ALA A 26 -40.04 27.67 -32.12
C ALA A 26 -40.72 26.39 -31.60
N HIS A 27 -41.64 25.81 -32.38
CA HIS A 27 -42.29 24.56 -32.01
C HIS A 27 -41.29 23.39 -32.03
N ALA A 28 -40.47 23.27 -33.08
CA ALA A 28 -39.43 22.23 -33.17
C ALA A 28 -38.42 22.32 -32.01
N GLN A 29 -37.98 23.53 -31.65
CA GLN A 29 -37.11 23.75 -30.48
C GLN A 29 -37.76 23.30 -29.17
N SER A 30 -39.07 23.48 -29.00
CA SER A 30 -39.78 23.05 -27.78
C SER A 30 -39.84 21.53 -27.64
N THR A 31 -39.98 20.80 -28.74
CA THR A 31 -40.07 19.34 -28.76
C THR A 31 -38.70 18.68 -28.53
N GLU A 32 -37.64 19.25 -29.11
CA GLU A 32 -36.26 18.80 -28.87
C GLU A 32 -35.84 19.02 -27.41
N GLN A 33 -36.16 20.18 -26.83
CA GLN A 33 -35.89 20.46 -25.42
C GLN A 33 -36.64 19.50 -24.48
N ALA A 34 -37.91 19.20 -24.76
CA ALA A 34 -38.69 18.24 -23.98
C ALA A 34 -38.08 16.82 -24.07
N THR A 35 -37.66 16.40 -25.26
CA THR A 35 -37.03 15.10 -25.49
C THR A 35 -35.70 14.98 -24.75
N ALA A 36 -34.86 16.01 -24.82
CA ALA A 36 -33.59 16.02 -24.10
C ALA A 36 -33.75 16.02 -22.58
N ARG A 37 -34.77 16.71 -22.06
CA ARG A 37 -35.10 16.68 -20.63
C ARG A 37 -35.46 15.27 -20.17
N ASN A 38 -36.17 14.50 -20.99
CA ASN A 38 -36.48 13.11 -20.67
C ASN A 38 -35.21 12.24 -20.62
N TYR A 39 -34.30 12.41 -21.60
CA TYR A 39 -33.01 11.72 -21.59
C TYR A 39 -32.15 12.09 -20.36
N TYR A 40 -32.16 13.36 -19.95
CA TYR A 40 -31.48 13.79 -18.73
C TYR A 40 -32.02 13.09 -17.48
N ILE A 41 -33.35 13.08 -17.30
CA ILE A 41 -34.00 12.45 -16.15
C ILE A 41 -33.68 10.96 -16.10
N GLU A 42 -33.72 10.30 -17.25
CA GLU A 42 -33.40 8.88 -17.37
C GLU A 42 -31.93 8.61 -17.05
N ALA A 43 -31.01 9.46 -17.53
CA ALA A 43 -29.59 9.33 -17.23
C ALA A 43 -29.30 9.44 -15.72
N GLU A 44 -29.92 10.40 -15.01
CA GLU A 44 -29.81 10.51 -13.55
C GLU A 44 -30.39 9.31 -12.81
N ALA A 45 -31.55 8.81 -13.25
CA ALA A 45 -32.20 7.66 -12.66
C ALA A 45 -31.33 6.40 -12.81
N SER A 46 -30.80 6.15 -14.00
CA SER A 46 -29.88 5.05 -14.28
C SER A 46 -28.60 5.14 -13.46
N LEU A 47 -28.03 6.35 -13.31
CA LEU A 47 -26.84 6.57 -12.48
C LEU A 47 -27.11 6.21 -11.00
N LYS A 48 -28.27 6.60 -10.46
CA LYS A 48 -28.69 6.24 -9.08
C LYS A 48 -28.90 4.73 -8.91
N MET A 49 -29.38 4.06 -9.96
CA MET A 49 -29.55 2.60 -10.01
C MET A 49 -28.25 1.84 -10.30
N LYS A 50 -27.12 2.55 -10.48
CA LYS A 50 -25.82 1.99 -10.89
C LYS A 50 -25.84 1.28 -12.26
N ASP A 51 -26.79 1.61 -13.13
CA ASP A 51 -26.84 1.20 -14.52
C ASP A 51 -26.05 2.21 -15.37
N TYR A 52 -24.72 2.10 -15.31
CA TYR A 52 -23.82 3.09 -15.88
C TYR A 52 -23.79 3.07 -17.42
N ASP A 53 -24.09 1.92 -18.03
CA ASP A 53 -24.20 1.80 -19.49
C ASP A 53 -25.38 2.63 -20.01
N ARG A 54 -26.55 2.44 -19.39
CA ARG A 54 -27.74 3.22 -19.74
C ARG A 54 -27.59 4.69 -19.39
N ALA A 55 -26.99 5.01 -18.24
CA ALA A 55 -26.73 6.39 -17.85
C ALA A 55 -25.87 7.12 -18.90
N GLU A 56 -24.82 6.47 -19.41
CA GLU A 56 -23.98 7.05 -20.47
C GLU A 56 -24.76 7.25 -21.77
N VAL A 57 -25.50 6.23 -22.23
CA VAL A 57 -26.26 6.30 -23.48
C VAL A 57 -27.28 7.43 -23.43
N MET A 58 -28.02 7.57 -22.33
CA MET A 58 -29.03 8.62 -22.19
C MET A 58 -28.39 10.00 -22.03
N ALA A 59 -27.27 10.11 -21.30
CA ALA A 59 -26.57 11.39 -21.19
C ALA A 59 -25.98 11.84 -22.54
N LYS A 60 -25.43 10.93 -23.36
CA LYS A 60 -24.98 11.25 -24.73
C LYS A 60 -26.12 11.73 -25.61
N ARG A 61 -27.28 11.05 -25.60
CA ARG A 61 -28.46 11.49 -26.34
C ARG A 61 -28.97 12.86 -25.91
N ALA A 62 -28.92 13.15 -24.61
CA ALA A 62 -29.30 14.46 -24.09
C ALA A 62 -28.31 15.56 -24.53
N VAL A 63 -27.01 15.23 -24.58
CA VAL A 63 -25.96 16.12 -25.11
C VAL A 63 -26.15 16.39 -26.59
N ASP A 64 -26.44 15.36 -27.39
CA ASP A 64 -26.68 15.51 -28.83
C ASP A 64 -27.92 16.37 -29.11
N ALA A 65 -28.97 16.24 -28.27
CA ALA A 65 -30.22 16.98 -28.44
C ALA A 65 -30.17 18.44 -27.93
N LEU A 66 -29.35 18.75 -26.92
CA LEU A 66 -29.22 20.13 -26.38
C LEU A 66 -27.98 20.88 -26.90
N GLY A 67 -27.10 20.18 -27.60
CA GLY A 67 -25.73 20.61 -27.80
C GLY A 67 -24.88 20.39 -26.53
N ALA A 68 -23.56 20.38 -26.70
CA ALA A 68 -22.59 20.05 -25.65
C ALA A 68 -22.58 20.97 -24.41
N THR A 69 -23.48 21.95 -24.29
CA THR A 69 -23.36 23.11 -23.41
C THR A 69 -23.80 22.90 -21.96
N ASN A 70 -24.19 21.68 -21.56
CA ASN A 70 -24.74 21.43 -20.23
C ASN A 70 -23.75 20.69 -19.30
N ALA A 71 -23.13 21.45 -18.39
CA ALA A 71 -22.20 20.93 -17.39
C ALA A 71 -22.76 19.78 -16.54
N ARG A 72 -24.07 19.75 -16.24
CA ARG A 72 -24.65 18.65 -15.46
C ARG A 72 -24.65 17.34 -16.26
N LEU A 73 -24.94 17.37 -17.55
CA LEU A 73 -24.88 16.18 -18.40
C LEU A 73 -23.45 15.65 -18.51
N ILE A 74 -22.48 16.54 -18.67
CA ILE A 74 -21.06 16.18 -18.67
C ILE A 74 -20.66 15.57 -17.33
N SER A 75 -21.16 16.07 -16.20
CA SER A 75 -20.89 15.48 -14.89
C SER A 75 -21.46 14.06 -14.73
N ILE A 76 -22.62 13.77 -15.34
CA ILE A 76 -23.22 12.43 -15.38
C ILE A 76 -22.34 11.50 -16.24
N LEU A 77 -21.91 11.95 -17.42
CA LEU A 77 -20.99 11.19 -18.28
C LEU A 77 -19.67 10.91 -17.57
N MET A 78 -19.06 11.93 -16.98
CA MET A 78 -17.83 11.83 -16.20
C MET A 78 -17.95 10.76 -15.11
N ARG A 79 -19.06 10.79 -14.34
CA ARG A 79 -19.30 9.81 -13.27
C ARG A 79 -19.58 8.41 -13.81
N ALA A 80 -20.42 8.27 -14.83
CA ALA A 80 -20.73 6.98 -15.43
C ALA A 80 -19.47 6.31 -16.01
N GLN A 81 -18.65 7.06 -16.74
CA GLN A 81 -17.38 6.58 -17.29
C GLN A 81 -16.39 6.19 -16.19
N TRP A 82 -16.30 7.01 -15.13
CA TRP A 82 -15.46 6.73 -13.97
C TRP A 82 -15.84 5.43 -13.27
N GLU A 83 -17.12 5.23 -12.96
CA GLU A 83 -17.62 4.03 -12.29
C GLU A 83 -17.53 2.77 -13.18
N ARG A 84 -17.56 2.94 -14.50
CA ARG A 84 -17.27 1.87 -15.49
C ARG A 84 -15.79 1.60 -15.69
N HIS A 85 -14.93 2.40 -15.06
CA HIS A 85 -13.48 2.32 -15.20
C HIS A 85 -12.94 2.67 -16.60
N ASN A 86 -13.69 3.47 -17.36
CA ASN A 86 -13.26 4.02 -18.65
C ASN A 86 -12.66 5.42 -18.44
N TYR A 87 -11.45 5.45 -17.88
CA TYR A 87 -10.88 6.68 -17.33
C TYR A 87 -10.41 7.68 -18.36
N GLU A 88 -10.00 7.25 -19.56
CA GLU A 88 -9.67 8.19 -20.64
C GLU A 88 -10.92 9.00 -21.04
N ASN A 89 -12.07 8.34 -21.14
CA ASN A 89 -13.34 9.03 -21.39
C ASN A 89 -13.80 9.87 -20.18
N ALA A 90 -13.57 9.39 -18.95
CA ALA A 90 -13.86 10.17 -17.75
C ALA A 90 -12.98 11.44 -17.69
N TYR A 91 -11.71 11.33 -18.07
CA TYR A 91 -10.78 12.45 -18.15
C TYR A 91 -11.17 13.43 -19.25
N ALA A 92 -11.48 12.96 -20.46
CA ALA A 92 -12.00 13.81 -21.53
C ALA A 92 -13.27 14.57 -21.08
N ALA A 93 -14.19 13.89 -20.40
CA ALA A 93 -15.37 14.53 -19.81
C ALA A 93 -15.01 15.53 -18.70
N ALA A 94 -14.00 15.25 -17.87
CA ALA A 94 -13.53 16.18 -16.84
C ALA A 94 -12.85 17.42 -17.44
N GLN A 95 -12.08 17.29 -18.52
CA GLN A 95 -11.54 18.41 -19.29
C GLN A 95 -12.68 19.27 -19.83
N GLN A 96 -13.63 18.63 -20.51
CA GLN A 96 -14.80 19.32 -21.05
C GLN A 96 -15.61 20.03 -19.95
N PHE A 97 -15.78 19.39 -18.79
CA PHE A 97 -16.48 19.98 -17.63
C PHE A 97 -15.80 21.26 -17.12
N MET A 98 -14.46 21.28 -17.11
CA MET A 98 -13.68 22.41 -16.62
C MET A 98 -13.63 23.62 -17.57
N GLU A 99 -13.95 23.43 -18.85
CA GLU A 99 -14.06 24.50 -19.85
C GLU A 99 -15.33 25.34 -19.70
N TYR A 100 -16.35 24.83 -18.98
CA TYR A 100 -17.59 25.57 -18.75
C TYR A 100 -17.47 26.63 -17.67
N ASP A 101 -18.20 27.74 -17.86
CA ASP A 101 -18.46 28.72 -16.80
C ASP A 101 -19.49 28.11 -15.81
N LEU A 102 -18.96 27.35 -14.85
CA LEU A 102 -19.72 26.61 -13.87
C LEU A 102 -20.24 27.55 -12.79
N SER A 103 -21.48 27.34 -12.33
CA SER A 103 -21.89 27.90 -11.05
C SER A 103 -20.96 27.38 -9.94
N SER A 104 -20.74 28.21 -8.92
CA SER A 104 -19.94 27.85 -7.74
C SER A 104 -20.34 26.51 -7.14
N ASP A 105 -21.64 26.22 -7.12
CA ASP A 105 -22.21 25.03 -6.50
C ASP A 105 -21.83 23.74 -7.25
N LEU A 106 -21.88 23.75 -8.58
CA LEU A 106 -21.47 22.59 -9.39
C LEU A 106 -19.97 22.36 -9.28
N ARG A 107 -19.18 23.43 -9.24
CA ARG A 107 -17.72 23.33 -9.07
C ARG A 107 -17.37 22.67 -7.74
N VAL A 108 -17.97 23.14 -6.64
CA VAL A 108 -17.74 22.56 -5.30
C VAL A 108 -18.23 21.12 -5.23
N GLN A 109 -19.40 20.81 -5.81
CA GLN A 109 -19.95 19.46 -5.79
C GLN A 109 -19.07 18.44 -6.52
N PHE A 110 -18.46 18.81 -7.64
CA PHE A 110 -17.72 17.89 -8.50
C PHE A 110 -16.19 18.01 -8.42
N SER A 111 -15.64 19.04 -7.77
CA SER A 111 -14.18 19.20 -7.59
C SER A 111 -13.52 17.92 -7.09
N PRO A 112 -14.02 17.22 -6.04
CA PRO A 112 -13.35 16.01 -5.56
C PRO A 112 -13.26 14.89 -6.60
N LEU A 113 -14.24 14.79 -7.52
CA LEU A 113 -14.22 13.81 -8.60
C LEU A 113 -13.28 14.24 -9.73
N VAL A 114 -13.31 15.52 -10.09
CA VAL A 114 -12.40 16.10 -11.09
C VAL A 114 -10.95 15.94 -10.64
N ASP A 115 -10.62 16.35 -9.41
CA ASP A 115 -9.29 16.20 -8.83
C ASP A 115 -8.83 14.74 -8.84
N LYS A 116 -9.74 13.81 -8.49
CA LYS A 116 -9.47 12.38 -8.54
C LYS A 116 -9.22 11.86 -9.96
N ILE A 117 -9.93 12.37 -10.96
CA ILE A 117 -9.77 12.02 -12.38
C ILE A 117 -8.47 12.58 -12.95
N TYR A 118 -8.14 13.84 -12.68
CA TYR A 118 -6.90 14.47 -13.15
C TYR A 118 -5.67 13.82 -12.51
N GLN A 119 -5.69 13.63 -11.19
CA GLN A 119 -4.66 12.84 -10.50
C GLN A 119 -4.51 11.48 -11.19
N TYR A 120 -5.61 10.76 -11.43
CA TYR A 120 -5.57 9.47 -12.10
C TYR A 120 -4.96 9.53 -13.51
N HIS A 121 -5.36 10.49 -14.35
CA HIS A 121 -4.89 10.61 -15.72
C HIS A 121 -3.39 10.94 -15.80
N ASP A 122 -2.92 11.86 -14.95
CA ASP A 122 -1.50 12.23 -14.90
C ASP A 122 -0.64 11.08 -14.37
N PHE A 123 -1.13 10.33 -13.38
CA PHE A 123 -0.52 9.07 -12.95
C PHE A 123 -0.59 7.98 -14.03
N SER A 124 -1.58 8.06 -14.92
CA SER A 124 -1.87 7.05 -15.92
C SER A 124 -0.89 7.10 -17.12
N LYS A 125 -0.63 8.28 -17.66
CA LYS A 125 0.25 8.43 -18.82
C LYS A 125 1.74 8.35 -18.50
N ASN A 126 2.14 8.69 -17.27
CA ASN A 126 3.54 8.72 -16.86
C ASN A 126 4.04 7.40 -16.24
N GLY A 127 3.48 6.26 -16.66
CA GLY A 127 3.64 4.96 -15.99
C GLY A 127 5.07 4.43 -15.83
N GLU A 128 6.06 4.99 -16.52
CA GLU A 128 7.49 4.64 -16.36
C GLU A 128 8.23 5.58 -15.38
N ASP A 129 7.62 6.69 -15.00
CA ASP A 129 8.27 7.85 -14.40
C ASP A 129 7.60 8.30 -13.10
N LEU A 130 6.81 7.43 -12.45
CA LEU A 130 6.13 7.73 -11.18
C LEU A 130 7.08 8.15 -10.06
N TYR A 131 8.33 7.70 -10.15
CA TYR A 131 9.36 8.01 -9.18
C TYR A 131 10.52 8.73 -9.87
N GLY A 132 11.05 9.76 -9.21
CA GLY A 132 12.33 10.35 -9.63
C GLY A 132 13.48 9.35 -9.54
N ALA A 133 14.64 9.73 -10.08
CA ALA A 133 15.87 8.98 -9.82
C ALA A 133 16.07 8.80 -8.31
N PRO A 134 16.47 7.60 -7.83
CA PRO A 134 16.63 7.38 -6.41
C PRO A 134 17.66 8.35 -5.82
N ILE A 135 17.35 8.89 -4.64
CA ILE A 135 18.37 9.47 -3.79
C ILE A 135 19.06 8.31 -3.08
N THR A 136 20.36 8.12 -3.36
CA THR A 136 21.18 7.11 -2.68
C THR A 136 21.88 7.75 -1.48
N VAL A 137 21.56 7.26 -0.29
CA VAL A 137 22.26 7.61 0.95
C VAL A 137 23.14 6.43 1.37
N ARG A 138 24.45 6.63 1.34
CA ARG A 138 25.42 5.64 1.82
C ARG A 138 25.58 5.78 3.31
N VAL A 139 25.32 4.69 4.02
CA VAL A 139 25.50 4.61 5.46
C VAL A 139 26.48 3.48 5.77
N GLY A 140 27.54 3.77 6.51
CA GLY A 140 28.55 2.76 6.84
C GLY A 140 27.96 1.67 7.74
N GLY A 141 28.11 0.39 7.36
CA GLY A 141 27.56 -0.73 8.13
C GLY A 141 27.89 -2.07 7.45
N LYS A 142 28.19 -3.12 8.22
CA LYS A 142 28.66 -4.41 7.69
C LYS A 142 27.61 -5.53 7.74
N SER A 143 26.34 -5.23 8.01
CA SER A 143 25.30 -6.26 8.19
C SER A 143 23.93 -5.86 7.69
N GLU A 144 23.02 -6.83 7.66
CA GLU A 144 21.59 -6.77 7.30
C GLU A 144 20.86 -5.56 7.92
N PRO A 145 20.71 -4.45 7.18
CA PRO A 145 20.09 -3.26 7.72
C PRO A 145 18.58 -3.46 7.82
N GLN A 146 17.98 -2.95 8.90
CA GLN A 146 16.53 -2.88 9.06
C GLN A 146 16.07 -1.46 8.81
N ILE A 147 14.89 -1.29 8.19
CA ILE A 147 14.29 0.03 7.95
C ILE A 147 12.85 0.06 8.44
N ALA A 148 12.47 1.18 9.05
CA ALA A 148 11.07 1.48 9.34
C ALA A 148 10.80 2.99 9.17
N SER A 149 9.58 3.33 8.78
CA SER A 149 9.13 4.72 8.67
C SER A 149 8.68 5.25 10.03
N ASN A 150 8.90 6.54 10.22
CA ASN A 150 8.51 7.29 11.40
C ASN A 150 7.22 8.07 11.15
N PHE A 151 6.52 8.44 12.23
CA PHE A 151 5.30 9.24 12.16
C PHE A 151 5.53 10.66 11.63
N ASP A 152 6.75 11.19 11.75
CA ASP A 152 7.16 12.49 11.20
C ASP A 152 7.47 12.45 9.69
N GLY A 153 7.36 11.26 9.06
CA GLY A 153 7.65 11.08 7.64
C GLY A 153 9.11 10.75 7.31
N SER A 154 10.00 10.70 8.31
CA SER A 154 11.37 10.22 8.14
C SER A 154 11.45 8.68 8.16
N PHE A 155 12.63 8.14 7.88
CA PHE A 155 12.97 6.73 7.97
C PHE A 155 14.05 6.53 9.02
N SER A 156 13.97 5.47 9.80
CA SER A 156 15.09 5.05 10.66
C SER A 156 15.69 3.75 10.14
N LEU A 157 17.02 3.74 10.06
CA LEU A 157 17.82 2.61 9.65
C LEU A 157 18.58 2.08 10.84
N ALA A 158 18.44 0.80 11.16
CA ALA A 158 19.27 0.13 12.13
C ALA A 158 20.38 -0.65 11.42
N LEU A 159 21.62 -0.28 11.70
CA LEU A 159 22.83 -0.81 11.05
C LEU A 159 23.72 -1.48 12.09
N ASN A 160 24.25 -2.66 11.80
CA ASN A 160 25.35 -3.19 12.63
C ASN A 160 26.70 -2.86 11.99
N LYS A 161 27.60 -2.32 12.80
CA LYS A 161 29.03 -2.21 12.50
C LYS A 161 29.79 -3.31 13.22
N TYR A 162 30.50 -4.12 12.46
CA TYR A 162 31.42 -5.14 13.00
C TYR A 162 32.86 -4.58 13.09
N GLY A 163 33.34 -4.45 14.32
CA GLY A 163 34.74 -4.24 14.72
C GLY A 163 35.02 -5.01 16.03
N ASP A 164 36.04 -4.62 16.81
CA ASP A 164 36.32 -5.22 18.13
C ASP A 164 35.14 -5.09 19.11
N GLU A 165 34.35 -4.03 18.93
CA GLU A 165 33.01 -3.88 19.51
C GLU A 165 31.98 -3.88 18.37
N VAL A 166 30.92 -4.68 18.50
CA VAL A 166 29.75 -4.52 17.65
C VAL A 166 29.04 -3.24 18.10
N ARG A 167 28.86 -2.29 17.18
CA ARG A 167 28.13 -1.04 17.42
C ARG A 167 26.92 -1.03 16.52
N GLU A 168 25.78 -0.68 17.08
CA GLU A 168 24.61 -0.40 16.25
C GLU A 168 24.48 1.09 16.04
N GLU A 169 24.25 1.47 14.79
CA GLU A 169 23.93 2.84 14.41
C GLU A 169 22.47 2.90 14.00
N LEU A 170 21.71 3.75 14.67
CA LEU A 170 20.40 4.17 14.21
C LEU A 170 20.58 5.47 13.44
N VAL A 171 20.34 5.42 12.14
CA VAL A 171 20.42 6.59 11.28
C VAL A 171 19.02 6.99 10.87
N ARG A 172 18.63 8.22 11.25
CA ARG A 172 17.35 8.79 10.84
C ARG A 172 17.57 9.64 9.60
N VAL A 173 16.80 9.39 8.55
CA VAL A 173 16.93 10.03 7.25
C VAL A 173 15.56 10.58 6.86
N ASP A 174 15.47 11.84 6.49
CA ASP A 174 14.21 12.39 5.99
C ASP A 174 13.91 11.93 4.55
N ALA A 175 12.76 12.34 4.02
CA ALA A 175 12.39 12.01 2.65
C ALA A 175 13.38 12.57 1.60
N SER A 176 14.23 13.57 1.95
CA SER A 176 15.26 14.16 1.08
C SER A 176 16.58 13.45 1.08
N GLY A 177 16.73 12.44 1.94
CA GLY A 177 18.02 11.78 2.13
C GLY A 177 18.93 12.51 3.12
N ALA A 178 18.48 13.62 3.71
CA ALA A 178 19.24 14.30 4.74
C ALA A 178 19.24 13.45 6.01
N ILE A 179 20.44 13.17 6.54
CA ILE A 179 20.60 12.51 7.83
C ILE A 179 20.18 13.49 8.92
N LEU A 180 19.05 13.20 9.57
CA LEU A 180 18.54 13.98 10.69
C LEU A 180 19.33 13.70 11.96
N ASP A 181 19.62 12.42 12.23
CA ASP A 181 20.37 11.98 13.41
C ASP A 181 21.15 10.69 13.12
N ASN A 182 22.26 10.49 13.82
CA ASN A 182 22.99 9.23 13.88
C ASN A 182 23.29 8.89 15.35
N ILE A 183 22.63 7.85 15.86
CA ILE A 183 22.77 7.38 17.23
C ILE A 183 23.58 6.10 17.24
N THR A 184 24.67 6.08 18.00
CA THR A 184 25.39 4.85 18.28
C THR A 184 24.92 4.21 19.59
N LEU A 185 24.32 3.04 19.52
CA LEU A 185 24.01 2.22 20.69
C LEU A 185 25.19 1.28 20.97
N LYS A 186 25.86 1.52 22.11
CA LYS A 186 26.88 0.60 22.63
C LYS A 186 26.21 -0.47 23.46
N THR A 187 26.27 -1.73 23.03
CA THR A 187 25.86 -2.86 23.88
C THR A 187 26.96 -3.93 23.93
N ARG A 188 26.87 -4.90 24.85
CA ARG A 188 27.87 -5.98 24.97
C ARG A 188 27.38 -7.33 24.43
N TYR A 189 26.19 -7.40 23.82
CA TYR A 189 25.55 -8.69 23.47
C TYR A 189 24.89 -8.62 22.09
N PHE A 190 25.46 -9.22 21.04
CA PHE A 190 24.95 -8.97 19.68
C PHE A 190 24.54 -10.21 18.86
N ASN A 191 23.24 -10.22 18.55
CA ASN A 191 22.59 -10.50 17.26
C ASN A 191 21.15 -9.97 17.42
N TRP A 192 20.90 -8.70 17.09
CA TRP A 192 19.53 -8.16 17.19
C TRP A 192 18.68 -8.79 16.10
N GLN A 193 17.47 -9.16 16.46
CA GLN A 193 16.55 -9.84 15.56
C GLN A 193 15.50 -8.88 14.99
N THR A 194 15.32 -7.69 15.60
CA THR A 194 14.20 -6.80 15.32
C THR A 194 14.36 -5.43 15.99
N THR A 195 13.89 -4.38 15.31
CA THR A 195 13.73 -3.02 15.84
C THR A 195 12.29 -2.55 15.60
N GLY A 196 11.77 -1.69 16.48
CA GLY A 196 10.47 -1.05 16.36
C GLY A 196 10.57 0.43 16.73
N LEU A 197 9.89 1.29 15.97
CA LEU A 197 9.86 2.74 16.21
C LEU A 197 8.52 3.11 16.84
N GLY A 198 8.55 3.87 17.92
CA GLY A 198 7.38 4.37 18.62
C GLY A 198 6.78 5.62 17.97
N GLY A 199 5.51 5.89 18.28
CA GLY A 199 4.79 7.11 17.89
C GLY A 199 5.49 8.41 18.24
N ASP A 200 6.26 8.37 19.32
CA ASP A 200 7.03 9.45 19.93
C ASP A 200 8.44 9.60 19.34
N GLY A 201 8.77 8.86 18.28
CA GLY A 201 10.13 8.80 17.72
C GLY A 201 11.12 8.03 18.61
N SER A 202 10.65 7.37 19.68
CA SER A 202 11.51 6.48 20.47
C SER A 202 11.81 5.20 19.70
N LEU A 203 13.00 4.65 19.93
CA LEU A 203 13.39 3.35 19.40
C LEU A 203 13.18 2.31 20.49
N THR A 204 12.50 1.21 20.19
CA THR A 204 12.60 -0.01 20.98
C THR A 204 13.24 -1.09 20.15
N ALA A 205 14.18 -1.81 20.74
CA ALA A 205 14.87 -2.85 20.02
C ALA A 205 15.21 -4.01 20.97
N LEU A 206 15.40 -5.21 20.41
CA LEU A 206 15.70 -6.42 21.17
C LEU A 206 17.10 -6.95 20.86
N ALA A 207 17.98 -6.87 21.85
CA ALA A 207 19.36 -7.30 21.77
C ALA A 207 19.56 -8.69 22.39
N GLY A 208 20.44 -9.49 21.81
CA GLY A 208 20.98 -10.66 22.50
C GLY A 208 21.49 -11.70 21.51
N LYS A 209 22.53 -12.45 21.90
CA LYS A 209 23.13 -13.47 21.04
C LYS A 209 22.04 -14.41 20.49
N SER A 210 22.12 -14.77 19.20
CA SER A 210 21.19 -15.73 18.62
C SER A 210 21.21 -17.01 19.47
N PHE A 211 20.03 -17.52 19.85
CA PHE A 211 19.87 -18.66 20.76
C PHE A 211 20.35 -18.49 22.21
N ALA A 212 20.74 -17.29 22.65
CA ALA A 212 20.95 -17.05 24.08
C ALA A 212 19.62 -17.11 24.84
N LYS A 213 19.68 -17.70 26.04
CA LYS A 213 18.54 -17.77 26.99
C LYS A 213 18.08 -16.39 27.45
N ASP A 214 18.96 -15.39 27.43
CA ASP A 214 18.60 -14.05 27.86
C ASP A 214 18.69 -13.07 26.71
N LYS A 215 17.65 -12.26 26.57
CA LYS A 215 17.60 -11.11 25.67
C LYS A 215 17.48 -9.82 26.48
N ASN A 216 17.94 -8.71 25.93
CA ASN A 216 17.77 -7.38 26.51
C ASN A 216 16.84 -6.58 25.60
N LEU A 217 15.65 -6.27 26.10
CA LEU A 217 14.76 -5.30 25.50
C LEU A 217 15.22 -3.91 25.92
N VAL A 218 15.54 -3.04 24.98
CA VAL A 218 16.02 -1.68 25.26
C VAL A 218 15.12 -0.69 24.55
N ARG A 219 14.68 0.34 25.27
CA ARG A 219 14.06 1.52 24.68
C ARG A 219 14.97 2.72 24.85
N ALA A 220 15.15 3.48 23.77
CA ALA A 220 15.88 4.73 23.74
C ALA A 220 15.01 5.84 23.15
N ASN A 221 15.25 7.10 23.53
CA ASN A 221 14.60 8.24 22.89
C ASN A 221 15.22 8.53 21.51
N ALA A 222 14.66 9.51 20.80
CA ALA A 222 15.15 9.97 19.49
C ALA A 222 16.59 10.55 19.50
N LYS A 223 17.24 10.69 20.67
CA LYS A 223 18.65 11.06 20.81
C LYS A 223 19.53 9.88 21.22
N GLY A 224 18.98 8.67 21.27
CA GLY A 224 19.70 7.46 21.65
C GLY A 224 19.91 7.25 23.14
N LYS A 225 19.39 8.16 23.98
CA LYS A 225 19.46 7.97 25.43
C LYS A 225 18.51 6.86 25.82
N THR A 226 19.04 5.81 26.44
CA THR A 226 18.25 4.72 27.02
C THR A 226 17.22 5.29 28.01
N LEU A 227 15.95 5.06 27.72
CA LEU A 227 14.82 5.37 28.59
C LEU A 227 14.64 4.26 29.63
N TRP A 228 14.72 3.01 29.19
CA TRP A 228 14.72 1.84 30.05
C TRP A 228 15.31 0.63 29.33
N SER A 229 15.72 -0.36 30.12
CA SER A 229 16.15 -1.66 29.61
C SER A 229 15.62 -2.78 30.49
N LYS A 230 15.25 -3.91 29.88
CA LYS A 230 14.81 -5.12 30.58
C LYS A 230 15.52 -6.33 30.05
N ARG A 231 16.05 -7.14 30.97
CA ARG A 231 16.50 -8.49 30.65
C ARG A 231 15.28 -9.41 30.60
N LEU A 232 14.94 -9.86 29.41
CA LEU A 232 13.96 -10.91 29.18
C LEU A 232 14.65 -12.24 29.49
N LYS A 233 14.39 -12.74 30.71
CA LYS A 233 14.81 -14.08 31.08
C LYS A 233 13.88 -15.09 30.42
N ASP A 234 14.47 -16.05 29.75
CA ASP A 234 13.76 -17.22 29.27
C ASP A 234 13.54 -18.21 30.40
N THR A 235 12.29 -18.34 30.81
CA THR A 235 11.88 -19.37 31.78
C THR A 235 11.61 -20.73 31.10
N THR A 236 11.76 -20.84 29.78
CA THR A 236 11.12 -21.88 28.95
C THR A 236 12.01 -22.60 27.90
N GLY A 237 13.27 -22.23 27.70
CA GLY A 237 14.27 -23.10 27.05
C GLY A 237 14.53 -22.93 25.55
N GLY A 238 14.56 -21.70 25.03
CA GLY A 238 15.26 -21.31 23.81
C GLY A 238 14.35 -20.58 22.82
N TYR A 239 14.53 -19.27 22.70
CA TYR A 239 13.89 -18.42 21.69
C TYR A 239 14.75 -18.37 20.42
N ALA A 240 14.17 -18.70 19.26
CA ALA A 240 14.85 -18.62 17.97
C ALA A 240 14.42 -17.41 17.12
N SER A 241 13.36 -16.67 17.51
CA SER A 241 12.82 -15.61 16.65
C SER A 241 11.94 -14.65 17.45
N ASP A 242 12.56 -13.66 18.06
CA ASP A 242 11.83 -12.61 18.78
C ASP A 242 11.63 -11.41 17.85
N LYS A 243 10.36 -11.06 17.58
CA LYS A 243 9.95 -9.84 16.87
C LYS A 243 9.48 -8.79 17.88
N ILE A 244 9.74 -7.52 17.59
CA ILE A 244 9.16 -6.38 18.30
C ILE A 244 8.11 -5.73 17.43
N ILE A 245 7.00 -5.36 18.04
CA ILE A 245 5.97 -4.53 17.43
C ILE A 245 5.74 -3.34 18.33
N SER A 246 5.92 -2.13 17.80
CA SER A 246 5.50 -0.91 18.48
C SER A 246 3.99 -0.79 18.47
N LEU A 247 3.41 -0.38 19.59
CA LEU A 247 1.98 -0.22 19.75
C LEU A 247 1.59 1.28 19.74
N PRO A 248 0.33 1.62 19.40
CA PRO A 248 -0.14 3.01 19.33
C PRO A 248 -0.08 3.76 20.66
N ASP A 249 -0.21 3.04 21.78
CA ASP A 249 -0.07 3.58 23.14
C ASP A 249 1.40 3.78 23.57
N ALA A 250 2.31 3.81 22.60
CA ALA A 250 3.74 3.76 22.78
C ALA A 250 4.21 2.51 23.54
N GLY A 251 3.37 1.50 23.76
CA GLY A 251 3.77 0.21 24.30
C GLY A 251 4.55 -0.62 23.28
N VAL A 252 5.00 -1.79 23.72
CA VAL A 252 5.80 -2.69 22.89
C VAL A 252 5.32 -4.11 23.09
N LEU A 253 5.06 -4.81 22.00
CA LEU A 253 4.84 -6.25 22.02
C LEU A 253 6.13 -6.96 21.62
N VAL A 254 6.63 -7.83 22.49
CA VAL A 254 7.70 -8.77 22.17
C VAL A 254 7.06 -10.11 21.90
N VAL A 255 7.41 -10.71 20.78
CA VAL A 255 6.85 -12.00 20.40
C VAL A 255 7.93 -12.98 20.04
N GLY A 256 7.94 -14.13 20.72
CA GLY A 256 8.94 -15.17 20.57
C GLY A 256 8.34 -16.55 20.43
N LYS A 257 9.12 -17.49 19.90
CA LYS A 257 8.79 -18.93 19.97
C LYS A 257 9.30 -19.50 21.30
N THR A 258 8.44 -20.19 22.04
CA THR A 258 8.81 -20.89 23.28
C THR A 258 8.72 -22.41 23.10
N ARG A 259 9.55 -23.16 23.85
CA ARG A 259 9.55 -24.63 23.87
C ARG A 259 8.76 -25.22 25.03
N ASN A 260 8.48 -24.46 26.08
CA ASN A 260 7.85 -24.99 27.29
C ASN A 260 6.88 -23.98 27.94
N PRO A 261 5.57 -24.05 27.66
CA PRO A 261 4.94 -24.98 26.71
C PRO A 261 5.32 -24.62 25.26
N ALA A 262 5.34 -25.60 24.36
CA ALA A 262 5.65 -25.36 22.96
C ALA A 262 4.61 -24.44 22.32
N GLY A 263 5.05 -23.31 21.74
CA GLY A 263 4.13 -22.31 21.24
C GLY A 263 4.76 -20.96 20.96
N TYR A 264 3.93 -19.91 21.03
CA TYR A 264 4.32 -18.53 20.87
C TYR A 264 4.07 -17.74 22.14
N ASP A 265 5.11 -17.15 22.69
CA ASP A 265 5.08 -16.30 23.87
C ASP A 265 4.96 -14.84 23.42
N LEU A 266 3.85 -14.20 23.76
CA LEU A 266 3.59 -12.79 23.51
C LEU A 266 3.66 -12.06 24.85
N ARG A 267 4.47 -11.01 24.91
CA ARG A 267 4.63 -10.17 26.10
C ARG A 267 4.40 -8.72 25.72
N ARG A 268 3.44 -8.07 26.37
CA ARG A 268 3.20 -6.64 26.19
C ARG A 268 3.88 -5.86 27.30
N PHE A 269 4.64 -4.85 26.92
CA PHE A 269 5.28 -3.88 27.81
C PHE A 269 4.66 -2.50 27.60
N SER A 270 4.55 -1.74 28.68
CA SER A 270 4.15 -0.34 28.62
C SER A 270 5.26 0.53 28.01
N ASP A 271 4.94 1.80 27.77
CA ASP A 271 5.88 2.85 27.38
C ASP A 271 7.09 3.00 28.33
N ARG A 272 6.88 2.74 29.63
CA ARG A 272 7.88 2.70 30.71
C ARG A 272 8.53 1.32 30.91
N GLY A 273 8.25 0.40 30.01
CA GLY A 273 8.78 -0.95 30.02
C GLY A 273 8.11 -1.88 31.03
N LYS A 274 7.05 -1.50 31.77
CA LYS A 274 6.37 -2.42 32.70
C LYS A 274 5.70 -3.55 31.92
N GLU A 275 5.92 -4.83 32.29
CA GLU A 275 5.17 -5.93 31.68
C GLU A 275 3.69 -5.82 32.08
N MET A 276 2.83 -5.66 31.09
CA MET A 276 1.38 -5.48 31.28
C MET A 276 0.67 -6.82 31.28
N TRP A 277 1.06 -7.72 30.37
CA TRP A 277 0.60 -9.09 30.33
C TRP A 277 1.56 -9.97 29.54
N ARG A 278 1.41 -11.28 29.75
CA ARG A 278 2.10 -12.34 29.03
C ARG A 278 1.10 -13.44 28.66
N GLN A 279 1.10 -13.88 27.42
CA GLN A 279 0.25 -14.95 26.93
C GLN A 279 1.08 -15.93 26.10
N THR A 280 0.85 -17.23 26.33
CA THR A 280 1.45 -18.27 25.50
C THR A 280 0.35 -18.96 24.71
N TYR A 281 0.47 -18.95 23.39
CA TYR A 281 -0.45 -19.66 22.53
C TYR A 281 0.18 -20.93 22.04
N SER A 282 -0.56 -22.03 22.17
CA SER A 282 -0.22 -23.26 21.50
C SER A 282 -0.14 -23.07 19.98
N GLU A 283 0.69 -23.89 19.36
CA GLU A 283 0.77 -23.96 17.91
C GLU A 283 -0.56 -24.45 17.33
N VAL A 284 -1.04 -23.78 16.28
CA VAL A 284 -2.38 -24.03 15.69
C VAL A 284 -2.60 -25.50 15.30
N THR A 285 -1.53 -26.26 14.99
CA THR A 285 -1.62 -27.66 14.54
C THR A 285 -0.77 -28.65 15.34
N GLY A 286 -0.28 -28.28 16.53
CA GLY A 286 0.41 -29.19 17.47
C GLY A 286 1.75 -29.81 17.02
N ASN A 287 2.23 -29.58 15.79
CA ASN A 287 3.39 -30.29 15.21
C ASN A 287 4.55 -29.39 14.79
N GLY A 288 4.65 -28.21 15.36
CA GLY A 288 5.53 -27.17 14.88
C GLY A 288 4.82 -26.30 13.85
N THR A 289 5.02 -25.02 13.97
CA THR A 289 4.64 -24.01 12.98
C THR A 289 5.90 -23.51 12.27
N GLY A 290 5.76 -23.20 10.97
CA GLY A 290 6.82 -22.64 10.14
C GLY A 290 7.11 -21.18 10.47
N TYR A 291 7.47 -20.38 9.46
CA TYR A 291 7.65 -18.94 9.60
C TYR A 291 6.41 -18.27 10.19
N VAL A 292 6.60 -17.40 11.19
CA VAL A 292 5.52 -16.61 11.78
C VAL A 292 5.78 -15.12 11.62
N HIS A 293 4.74 -14.43 11.16
CA HIS A 293 4.71 -12.99 11.02
C HIS A 293 3.69 -12.41 11.98
N TYR A 294 4.02 -11.23 12.52
CA TYR A 294 3.12 -10.48 13.37
C TYR A 294 2.96 -9.08 12.81
N VAL A 295 1.74 -8.56 12.87
CA VAL A 295 1.39 -7.21 12.44
C VAL A 295 0.53 -6.59 13.52
N GLY A 296 0.97 -5.46 14.09
CA GLY A 296 0.16 -4.65 14.98
C GLY A 296 -0.66 -3.64 14.18
N LEU A 297 -1.90 -3.43 14.60
CA LEU A 297 -2.82 -2.47 13.99
C LEU A 297 -3.07 -1.28 14.92
N PRO A 298 -3.31 -0.06 14.38
CA PRO A 298 -3.66 1.12 15.17
C PRO A 298 -4.87 0.92 16.10
N GLU A 299 -5.84 0.12 15.68
CA GLU A 299 -7.15 0.00 16.33
C GLU A 299 -7.20 -0.89 17.57
N GLY A 300 -6.14 -1.60 17.94
CA GLY A 300 -6.30 -2.51 19.08
C GLY A 300 -5.75 -3.90 18.95
N THR A 301 -5.30 -4.29 17.76
CA THR A 301 -5.28 -5.71 17.40
C THR A 301 -3.97 -6.12 16.79
N ILE A 302 -3.65 -7.39 16.99
CA ILE A 302 -2.42 -8.04 16.55
C ILE A 302 -2.84 -9.20 15.68
N PHE A 303 -2.33 -9.24 14.46
CA PHE A 303 -2.42 -10.42 13.62
C PHE A 303 -1.16 -11.25 13.79
N GLN A 304 -1.36 -12.53 14.05
CA GLN A 304 -0.33 -13.55 14.00
C GLN A 304 -0.64 -14.44 12.79
N MET A 305 0.34 -14.74 11.95
CA MET A 305 0.16 -15.65 10.83
C MET A 305 1.35 -16.58 10.66
N GLY A 306 1.10 -17.76 10.12
CA GLY A 306 2.16 -18.68 9.76
C GLY A 306 1.68 -19.77 8.84
N SER A 307 2.49 -20.79 8.69
CA SER A 307 2.14 -22.02 7.98
C SER A 307 2.07 -23.21 8.91
N THR A 308 1.19 -24.15 8.61
CA THR A 308 1.21 -25.48 9.22
C THR A 308 2.39 -26.25 8.66
N LYS A 309 3.07 -27.07 9.48
CA LYS A 309 4.13 -27.93 8.93
C LYS A 309 3.56 -28.96 7.95
N PRO A 310 4.31 -29.28 6.87
CA PRO A 310 3.93 -30.37 5.99
C PRO A 310 4.00 -31.69 6.77
N LYS A 311 2.96 -32.52 6.64
CA LYS A 311 2.97 -33.92 7.09
C LYS A 311 2.72 -34.80 5.87
N ALA A 312 3.24 -36.03 5.86
CA ALA A 312 3.01 -36.96 4.75
C ALA A 312 1.50 -37.05 4.44
N GLY A 313 1.13 -36.68 3.20
CA GLY A 313 -0.27 -36.65 2.75
C GLY A 313 -1.11 -35.45 3.21
N ILE A 314 -0.60 -34.56 4.08
CA ILE A 314 -1.33 -33.37 4.54
C ILE A 314 -0.65 -32.10 4.00
N PRO A 315 -1.29 -31.36 3.09
CA PRO A 315 -0.78 -30.10 2.60
C PRO A 315 -0.66 -29.04 3.71
N THR A 316 0.33 -28.18 3.59
CA THR A 316 0.47 -26.97 4.41
C THR A 316 -0.68 -26.01 4.14
N LYS A 317 -1.15 -25.36 5.20
CA LYS A 317 -2.14 -24.28 5.13
C LYS A 317 -1.53 -23.03 5.75
N ILE A 318 -1.86 -21.87 5.18
CA ILE A 318 -1.57 -20.60 5.83
C ILE A 318 -2.68 -20.37 6.85
N TRP A 319 -2.32 -19.99 8.06
CA TRP A 319 -3.25 -19.63 9.12
C TRP A 319 -3.01 -18.20 9.57
N ILE A 320 -4.08 -17.53 9.98
CA ILE A 320 -4.07 -16.19 10.56
C ILE A 320 -4.89 -16.24 11.84
N ARG A 321 -4.36 -15.64 12.89
CA ARG A 321 -5.01 -15.45 14.19
C ARG A 321 -5.09 -13.96 14.49
N LYS A 322 -6.28 -13.49 14.84
CA LYS A 322 -6.48 -12.13 15.36
C LYS A 322 -6.50 -12.18 16.88
N ILE A 323 -5.73 -11.30 17.49
CA ILE A 323 -5.54 -11.18 18.93
C ILE A 323 -5.86 -9.72 19.30
N ASP A 324 -6.59 -9.48 20.38
CA ASP A 324 -6.79 -8.12 20.88
C ASP A 324 -5.60 -7.66 21.76
N PHE A 325 -5.58 -6.38 22.15
CA PHE A 325 -4.52 -5.83 23.00
C PHE A 325 -4.51 -6.35 24.43
N THR A 326 -5.50 -7.14 24.85
CA THR A 326 -5.45 -7.85 26.14
C THR A 326 -4.75 -9.22 26.02
N GLY A 327 -4.43 -9.64 24.79
CA GLY A 327 -3.89 -10.96 24.51
C GLY A 327 -4.99 -12.02 24.37
N LYS A 328 -6.26 -11.64 24.20
CA LYS A 328 -7.32 -12.62 23.92
C LYS A 328 -7.34 -12.92 22.43
N SER A 329 -7.32 -14.21 22.07
CA SER A 329 -7.57 -14.64 20.70
C SER A 329 -9.03 -14.39 20.33
N LEU A 330 -9.27 -13.58 19.31
CA LEU A 330 -10.60 -13.28 18.79
C LEU A 330 -11.05 -14.35 17.79
N TRP A 331 -10.17 -14.73 16.87
CA TRP A 331 -10.43 -15.80 15.91
C TRP A 331 -9.13 -16.37 15.32
N THR A 332 -9.22 -17.58 14.76
CA THR A 332 -8.21 -18.17 13.87
C THR A 332 -8.88 -18.63 12.58
N ARG A 333 -8.23 -18.38 11.44
CA ARG A 333 -8.69 -18.71 10.09
C ARG A 333 -7.56 -19.35 9.31
N PHE A 334 -7.92 -20.15 8.31
CA PHE A 334 -7.00 -20.66 7.30
C PHE A 334 -7.32 -19.99 5.97
N ILE A 335 -6.29 -19.63 5.21
CA ILE A 335 -6.42 -18.97 3.91
C ILE A 335 -5.62 -19.71 2.84
N GLY A 336 -6.05 -19.49 1.59
CA GLY A 336 -5.45 -20.09 0.41
C GLY A 336 -5.77 -21.58 0.24
N PRO A 337 -5.52 -22.12 -0.96
CA PRO A 337 -5.62 -23.55 -1.18
C PRO A 337 -4.54 -24.28 -0.36
N PRO A 338 -4.82 -25.50 0.11
CA PRO A 338 -3.79 -26.33 0.71
C PRO A 338 -2.71 -26.66 -0.34
N ASP A 339 -1.43 -26.44 -0.01
CA ASP A 339 -0.29 -26.75 -0.88
C ASP A 339 0.88 -27.31 -0.05
N ARG A 340 1.86 -27.97 -0.65
CA ARG A 340 3.06 -28.46 0.03
C ARG A 340 3.94 -27.32 0.58
N TYR A 341 3.84 -26.11 0.02
CA TYR A 341 4.71 -24.98 0.36
C TYR A 341 3.95 -23.65 0.51
N ALA A 342 2.83 -23.69 1.23
CA ALA A 342 2.06 -22.52 1.58
C ALA A 342 2.74 -21.75 2.71
N PHE A 343 3.20 -20.51 2.46
CA PHE A 343 3.70 -19.64 3.53
C PHE A 343 3.34 -18.17 3.32
N PRO A 344 2.98 -17.44 4.40
CA PRO A 344 2.89 -16.00 4.34
C PRO A 344 4.30 -15.44 4.16
N ILE A 345 4.44 -14.50 3.26
CA ILE A 345 5.70 -13.79 2.99
C ILE A 345 5.70 -12.48 3.78
N PHE A 346 4.66 -11.66 3.58
CA PHE A 346 4.48 -10.38 4.25
C PHE A 346 3.03 -10.14 4.58
N ALA A 347 2.79 -9.31 5.58
CA ALA A 347 1.47 -8.78 5.80
C ALA A 347 1.51 -7.39 6.42
N LEU A 348 0.47 -6.61 6.12
CA LEU A 348 0.32 -5.23 6.54
C LEU A 348 -1.14 -4.95 6.87
N SER A 349 -1.39 -4.00 7.78
CA SER A 349 -2.72 -3.46 8.03
C SER A 349 -3.34 -2.90 6.75
N ASN A 350 -4.60 -3.20 6.45
CA ASN A 350 -5.32 -2.54 5.34
C ASN A 350 -6.24 -1.40 5.85
N LYS A 351 -6.87 -0.64 4.94
CA LYS A 351 -7.76 0.49 5.30
C LYS A 351 -9.05 0.05 5.97
N TYR A 352 -9.37 -1.23 5.92
CA TYR A 352 -10.61 -1.79 6.42
C TYR A 352 -10.49 -2.34 7.84
N GLY A 353 -9.36 -2.15 8.53
CA GLY A 353 -9.10 -2.73 9.85
C GLY A 353 -8.84 -4.25 9.81
N GLY A 354 -8.38 -4.73 8.64
CA GLY A 354 -7.98 -6.11 8.41
C GLY A 354 -6.53 -6.19 7.95
N LEU A 355 -6.23 -7.13 7.06
CA LEU A 355 -4.86 -7.51 6.73
C LEU A 355 -4.69 -7.71 5.23
N THR A 356 -3.65 -7.14 4.64
CA THR A 356 -3.19 -7.52 3.31
C THR A 356 -2.04 -8.50 3.46
N VAL A 357 -2.17 -9.68 2.88
CA VAL A 357 -1.22 -10.79 2.99
C VAL A 357 -0.67 -11.09 1.61
N LEU A 358 0.66 -10.99 1.49
CA LEU A 358 1.38 -11.59 0.38
C LEU A 358 1.80 -13.00 0.81
N SER A 359 1.33 -14.01 0.10
CA SER A 359 1.62 -15.41 0.40
C SER A 359 2.07 -16.17 -0.84
N ARG A 360 2.73 -17.31 -0.64
CA ARG A 360 3.10 -18.24 -1.70
C ARG A 360 2.39 -19.57 -1.47
N SER A 361 1.64 -20.06 -2.46
CA SER A 361 0.97 -21.37 -2.47
C SER A 361 0.33 -21.66 -3.84
N PRO A 362 0.85 -22.58 -4.67
CA PRO A 362 2.17 -22.56 -5.35
C PRO A 362 2.43 -21.27 -6.17
N GLU A 363 1.40 -20.45 -6.33
CA GLU A 363 1.43 -19.13 -6.94
C GLU A 363 1.66 -18.06 -5.88
N LEU A 364 2.04 -16.85 -6.32
CA LEU A 364 2.05 -15.69 -5.43
C LEU A 364 0.63 -15.17 -5.32
N ARG A 365 0.11 -15.06 -4.10
CA ARG A 365 -1.23 -14.55 -3.83
C ARG A 365 -1.13 -13.28 -2.99
N LEU A 366 -1.79 -12.22 -3.45
CA LEU A 366 -2.06 -11.03 -2.67
C LEU A 366 -3.52 -11.11 -2.23
N GLN A 367 -3.76 -11.22 -0.93
CA GLN A 367 -5.09 -11.35 -0.36
C GLN A 367 -5.34 -10.21 0.61
N GLU A 368 -6.44 -9.48 0.45
CA GLU A 368 -6.95 -8.60 1.50
C GLU A 368 -8.02 -9.32 2.30
N LEU A 369 -7.89 -9.24 3.62
CA LEU A 369 -8.83 -9.76 4.59
C LEU A 369 -9.51 -8.59 5.28
N GLY A 370 -10.82 -8.67 5.48
CA GLY A 370 -11.54 -7.76 6.36
C GLY A 370 -11.25 -8.03 7.85
N PRO A 371 -11.82 -7.23 8.78
CA PRO A 371 -11.64 -7.38 10.23
C PRO A 371 -11.99 -8.77 10.78
N GLU A 372 -12.94 -9.46 10.13
CA GLU A 372 -13.43 -10.79 10.49
C GLU A 372 -12.60 -11.94 9.87
N GLY A 373 -11.53 -11.61 9.15
CA GLY A 373 -10.66 -12.59 8.51
C GLY A 373 -11.26 -13.22 7.25
N ARG A 374 -12.32 -12.62 6.68
CA ARG A 374 -12.85 -13.00 5.36
C ARG A 374 -12.01 -12.35 4.28
N ILE A 375 -11.65 -13.12 3.26
CA ILE A 375 -11.01 -12.61 2.05
C ILE A 375 -12.03 -11.71 1.35
N ILE A 376 -11.70 -10.43 1.23
CA ILE A 376 -12.49 -9.42 0.50
C ILE A 376 -11.92 -9.16 -0.89
N LEU A 377 -10.61 -9.40 -1.05
CA LEU A 377 -9.92 -9.34 -2.32
C LEU A 377 -8.92 -10.48 -2.38
N GLU A 378 -8.89 -11.20 -3.49
CA GLU A 378 -7.82 -12.13 -3.80
C GLU A 378 -7.31 -11.88 -5.21
N GLN A 379 -6.00 -11.80 -5.31
CA GLN A 379 -5.31 -11.80 -6.57
C GLN A 379 -4.26 -12.88 -6.60
N VAL A 380 -4.34 -13.68 -7.65
CA VAL A 380 -3.32 -14.65 -8.00
C VAL A 380 -2.44 -13.98 -9.04
N HIS A 381 -1.18 -13.78 -8.70
CA HIS A 381 -0.17 -13.45 -9.69
C HIS A 381 0.28 -14.75 -10.34
N ASP A 382 0.39 -14.73 -11.67
CA ASP A 382 0.78 -15.86 -12.52
C ASP A 382 1.95 -16.67 -11.93
N LYS A 383 2.14 -17.88 -12.48
CA LYS A 383 3.28 -18.79 -12.23
C LYS A 383 4.64 -18.11 -12.51
N LEU A 384 4.98 -17.07 -11.76
CA LEU A 384 6.27 -16.44 -11.71
C LEU A 384 7.22 -17.57 -11.40
N HIS A 385 8.07 -17.88 -12.38
CA HIS A 385 8.86 -19.09 -12.41
C HIS A 385 9.46 -19.33 -11.01
N PRO A 386 8.94 -20.31 -10.25
CA PRO A 386 9.03 -20.33 -8.78
C PRO A 386 10.45 -20.48 -8.24
N SER A 387 11.43 -20.65 -9.13
CA SER A 387 12.83 -20.89 -8.82
C SER A 387 13.72 -19.65 -8.73
N ARG A 388 13.24 -18.41 -9.03
CA ARG A 388 14.18 -17.27 -9.17
C ARG A 388 13.82 -15.92 -8.57
N ALA A 389 12.58 -15.72 -8.12
CA ALA A 389 12.20 -14.48 -7.45
C ALA A 389 12.14 -14.71 -5.94
N GLU A 390 12.95 -13.96 -5.19
CA GLU A 390 12.87 -13.88 -3.74
C GLU A 390 12.19 -12.57 -3.35
N TYR A 391 11.09 -12.66 -2.61
CA TYR A 391 10.39 -11.49 -2.09
C TYR A 391 11.07 -11.04 -0.81
N ARG A 392 11.42 -9.76 -0.74
CA ARG A 392 12.26 -9.17 0.31
C ARG A 392 11.50 -8.24 1.24
N GLY A 393 10.38 -7.69 0.79
CA GLY A 393 9.59 -6.79 1.60
C GLY A 393 8.27 -6.41 0.97
N MET A 394 7.37 -5.87 1.79
CA MET A 394 6.17 -5.18 1.34
C MET A 394 5.97 -3.94 2.21
N ALA A 395 5.61 -2.81 1.61
CA ALA A 395 5.25 -1.58 2.30
C ALA A 395 3.91 -1.05 1.79
N ARG A 396 3.20 -0.24 2.57
CA ARG A 396 1.88 0.27 2.21
C ARG A 396 1.97 1.72 1.73
N LEU A 397 1.43 2.02 0.57
CA LEU A 397 1.41 3.37 0.01
C LEU A 397 0.28 4.21 0.65
N PRO A 398 0.43 5.54 0.76
CA PRO A 398 -0.60 6.42 1.32
C PRO A 398 -1.95 6.33 0.60
N ASN A 399 -1.94 6.07 -0.71
CA ASN A 399 -3.14 5.87 -1.53
C ASN A 399 -3.87 4.53 -1.25
N GLY A 400 -3.36 3.72 -0.32
CA GLY A 400 -3.91 2.42 0.04
C GLY A 400 -3.37 1.25 -0.78
N GLY A 401 -2.52 1.51 -1.78
CA GLY A 401 -1.75 0.50 -2.48
C GLY A 401 -0.58 -0.08 -1.66
N PHE A 402 0.28 -0.85 -2.31
CA PHE A 402 1.43 -1.51 -1.71
C PHE A 402 2.64 -1.42 -2.63
N ALA A 403 3.84 -1.33 -2.07
CA ALA A 403 5.08 -1.56 -2.80
C ALA A 403 5.62 -2.94 -2.41
N ILE A 404 5.83 -3.81 -3.38
CA ILE A 404 6.41 -5.14 -3.19
C ILE A 404 7.86 -5.10 -3.67
N LEU A 405 8.77 -5.53 -2.80
CA LEU A 405 10.18 -5.65 -3.11
C LEU A 405 10.51 -7.09 -3.48
N LYS A 406 11.07 -7.32 -4.67
CA LYS A 406 11.57 -8.64 -5.08
C LYS A 406 12.97 -8.56 -5.68
N THR A 407 13.78 -9.57 -5.42
CA THR A 407 15.08 -9.81 -6.07
C THR A 407 14.93 -10.93 -7.08
N ILE A 408 15.35 -10.69 -8.32
CA ILE A 408 15.30 -11.65 -9.42
C ILE A 408 16.74 -12.07 -9.75
N SER A 409 17.04 -13.35 -9.60
CA SER A 409 18.30 -13.93 -10.05
C SER A 409 18.25 -14.17 -11.56
N THR A 410 19.13 -13.51 -12.32
CA THR A 410 19.29 -13.75 -13.75
C THR A 410 20.36 -14.82 -13.99
N ARG A 411 20.10 -15.79 -14.88
CA ARG A 411 21.00 -16.93 -15.17
C ARG A 411 22.28 -16.57 -15.93
N SER A 412 22.57 -15.29 -16.11
CA SER A 412 23.81 -14.85 -16.73
C SER A 412 24.98 -15.29 -15.85
N THR A 413 26.10 -15.69 -16.46
CA THR A 413 27.38 -16.02 -15.81
C THR A 413 27.90 -14.92 -14.87
N SER A 414 27.26 -13.76 -14.87
CA SER A 414 27.54 -12.60 -14.01
C SER A 414 26.76 -12.56 -12.68
N ASN A 415 25.92 -13.55 -12.32
CA ASN A 415 25.18 -13.59 -11.03
C ASN A 415 24.47 -12.26 -10.69
N ARG A 416 23.84 -11.62 -11.69
CA ARG A 416 23.20 -10.31 -11.50
C ARG A 416 21.86 -10.47 -10.78
N LEU A 417 21.73 -9.77 -9.65
CA LEU A 417 20.48 -9.56 -8.94
C LEU A 417 19.80 -8.31 -9.48
N GLN A 418 18.64 -8.47 -10.10
CA GLN A 418 17.78 -7.33 -10.40
C GLN A 418 16.85 -7.13 -9.21
N LEU A 419 16.96 -5.97 -8.56
CA LEU A 419 15.89 -5.53 -7.66
C LEU A 419 14.75 -5.01 -8.52
N ARG A 420 13.53 -5.42 -8.18
CA ARG A 420 12.31 -4.87 -8.75
C ARG A 420 11.40 -4.44 -7.61
N VAL A 421 11.11 -3.16 -7.56
CA VAL A 421 9.94 -2.64 -6.84
C VAL A 421 8.74 -2.88 -7.74
N THR A 422 7.61 -3.25 -7.18
CA THR A 422 6.33 -3.34 -7.88
C THR A 422 5.32 -2.61 -7.03
N THR A 423 4.95 -1.40 -7.45
CA THR A 423 3.85 -0.67 -6.83
C THR A 423 2.54 -1.23 -7.35
N VAL A 424 1.75 -1.74 -6.42
CA VAL A 424 0.43 -2.29 -6.58
C VAL A 424 -0.55 -1.26 -6.05
N GLU A 425 -1.22 -0.55 -6.94
CA GLU A 425 -2.32 0.32 -6.52
C GLU A 425 -3.63 -0.45 -6.57
N LEU A 426 -4.37 -0.37 -5.46
CA LEU A 426 -5.73 -0.90 -5.40
C LEU A 426 -6.68 0.22 -5.78
N PHE A 427 -7.23 0.11 -6.99
CA PHE A 427 -8.28 1.00 -7.44
C PHE A 427 -9.53 0.17 -7.74
N ASN A 428 -10.62 0.44 -7.02
CA ASN A 428 -11.88 -0.31 -7.13
C ASN A 428 -11.68 -1.83 -7.15
N GLU A 429 -10.90 -2.35 -6.18
CA GLU A 429 -10.65 -3.81 -6.03
C GLU A 429 -9.92 -4.46 -7.22
N GLN A 430 -9.30 -3.67 -8.11
CA GLN A 430 -8.44 -4.18 -9.17
C GLN A 430 -7.02 -3.61 -9.06
N LEU A 431 -6.05 -4.52 -9.24
CA LEU A 431 -4.64 -4.17 -9.38
C LEU A 431 -4.38 -3.71 -10.80
N ARG A 432 -3.92 -2.46 -10.95
CA ARG A 432 -3.79 -1.87 -12.29
C ARG A 432 -2.38 -1.56 -12.75
N ARG A 433 -1.37 -1.50 -11.87
CA ARG A 433 -0.02 -1.06 -12.27
C ARG A 433 1.13 -1.83 -11.62
N THR A 434 2.28 -1.76 -12.27
CA THR A 434 3.59 -2.22 -11.79
C THR A 434 4.62 -1.26 -12.37
N ALA A 435 5.06 -0.28 -11.58
CA ALA A 435 6.29 0.43 -11.92
C ALA A 435 7.47 -0.49 -11.58
N GLN A 436 8.39 -0.69 -12.53
CA GLN A 436 9.61 -1.46 -12.32
C GLN A 436 10.79 -0.51 -12.25
N LEU A 437 11.47 -0.52 -11.11
CA LEU A 437 12.73 0.16 -10.95
C LEU A 437 13.88 -0.85 -10.92
N ASN A 438 14.86 -0.65 -11.81
CA ASN A 438 16.08 -1.45 -11.86
C ASN A 438 17.17 -0.74 -11.04
N LEU A 439 17.76 -1.45 -10.06
CA LEU A 439 18.93 -0.95 -9.33
C LEU A 439 20.25 -1.27 -10.06
N PRO A 440 21.35 -0.56 -9.73
CA PRO A 440 22.68 -0.86 -10.24
C PRO A 440 23.09 -2.32 -10.02
N GLU A 441 23.86 -2.89 -10.96
CA GLU A 441 24.20 -4.33 -11.02
C GLU A 441 25.08 -4.88 -9.89
N SER A 442 25.36 -4.12 -8.82
CA SER A 442 26.09 -4.62 -7.64
C SER A 442 25.22 -5.59 -6.82
N ALA A 443 25.84 -6.56 -6.14
CA ALA A 443 25.18 -7.56 -5.31
C ALA A 443 24.39 -6.89 -4.16
N PHE A 444 23.15 -6.52 -4.48
CA PHE A 444 22.23 -5.85 -3.58
C PHE A 444 21.33 -6.88 -2.94
N TYR A 445 21.49 -7.05 -1.63
CA TYR A 445 20.52 -7.77 -0.83
C TYR A 445 19.57 -6.74 -0.25
N GLY A 446 18.43 -6.53 -0.92
CA GLY A 446 17.35 -5.75 -0.34
C GLY A 446 16.87 -6.45 0.93
N GLN A 447 17.01 -5.80 2.08
CA GLN A 447 16.67 -6.37 3.39
C GLN A 447 15.40 -5.76 3.97
N GLY A 448 15.00 -4.57 3.52
CA GLY A 448 13.77 -3.95 3.96
C GLY A 448 13.24 -2.91 2.99
N ILE A 449 11.92 -2.71 3.05
CA ILE A 449 11.19 -1.67 2.35
C ILE A 449 10.25 -1.00 3.34
N SER A 450 10.16 0.32 3.26
CA SER A 450 9.21 1.10 4.03
C SER A 450 8.68 2.25 3.21
N THR A 451 7.60 2.86 3.67
CA THR A 451 6.94 3.99 3.03
C THR A 451 6.59 5.01 4.09
N ASN A 452 6.74 6.29 3.77
CA ASN A 452 6.32 7.37 4.65
C ASN A 452 4.93 7.93 4.23
N LYS A 453 4.51 9.02 4.88
CA LYS A 453 3.20 9.64 4.64
C LYS A 453 3.07 10.33 3.27
N ASP A 454 4.18 10.82 2.69
CA ASP A 454 4.16 11.47 1.38
C ASP A 454 4.19 10.47 0.22
N GLY A 455 4.43 9.18 0.51
CA GLY A 455 4.47 8.11 -0.49
C GLY A 455 5.87 7.77 -0.95
N THR A 456 6.90 8.41 -0.41
CA THR A 456 8.29 8.03 -0.61
C THR A 456 8.49 6.59 -0.17
N ILE A 457 9.02 5.78 -1.08
CA ILE A 457 9.43 4.41 -0.81
C ILE A 457 10.91 4.46 -0.44
N ALA A 458 11.24 3.96 0.73
CA ALA A 458 12.61 3.75 1.14
C ALA A 458 12.96 2.26 1.08
N ILE A 459 14.07 1.95 0.43
CA ILE A 459 14.58 0.60 0.30
C ILE A 459 15.97 0.56 0.86
N VAL A 460 16.20 -0.35 1.78
CA VAL A 460 17.53 -0.55 2.37
C VAL A 460 18.09 -1.89 1.93
N GLY A 461 19.37 -1.89 1.62
CA GLY A 461 20.11 -3.13 1.40
C GLY A 461 21.60 -2.89 1.43
N SER A 462 22.35 -3.97 1.35
CA SER A 462 23.81 -3.92 1.34
C SER A 462 24.34 -4.14 -0.06
N THR A 463 25.26 -3.29 -0.51
CA THR A 463 26.06 -3.53 -1.71
C THR A 463 27.41 -4.10 -1.32
N VAL A 464 27.77 -5.22 -1.95
CA VAL A 464 29.10 -5.80 -1.84
C VAL A 464 29.96 -5.20 -2.96
N THR A 465 30.91 -4.35 -2.58
CA THR A 465 31.89 -3.79 -3.51
C THR A 465 33.08 -4.77 -3.63
N ALA A 466 33.19 -5.46 -4.78
CA ALA A 466 34.25 -6.42 -5.14
C ALA A 466 34.23 -7.82 -4.45
N SER A 467 34.88 -8.79 -5.11
CA SER A 467 34.81 -10.24 -4.86
C SER A 467 35.54 -10.74 -3.60
N THR A 468 36.19 -9.86 -2.84
CA THR A 468 36.89 -10.28 -1.63
C THR A 468 35.93 -10.26 -0.44
N SER A 469 35.79 -11.40 0.25
CA SER A 469 34.94 -11.58 1.44
C SER A 469 35.25 -10.61 2.60
N THR A 470 36.32 -9.84 2.50
CA THR A 470 36.79 -8.85 3.49
C THR A 470 36.45 -7.40 3.13
N ALA A 471 35.95 -7.12 1.92
CA ALA A 471 35.61 -5.76 1.53
C ALA A 471 34.49 -5.22 2.42
N PRO A 472 34.54 -3.93 2.81
CA PRO A 472 33.46 -3.32 3.57
C PRO A 472 32.16 -3.42 2.77
N GLN A 473 31.18 -4.13 3.33
CA GLN A 473 29.81 -3.99 2.86
C GLN A 473 29.40 -2.54 3.12
N LEU A 474 28.79 -1.90 2.13
CA LEU A 474 28.17 -0.60 2.30
C LEU A 474 26.67 -0.84 2.40
N THR A 475 26.02 -0.16 3.35
CA THR A 475 24.57 -0.10 3.36
C THR A 475 24.14 1.08 2.49
N ASP A 476 23.37 0.79 1.46
CA ASP A 476 22.74 1.80 0.62
C ASP A 476 21.26 1.90 0.98
N LEU A 477 20.82 3.13 1.19
CA LEU A 477 19.42 3.51 1.27
C LEU A 477 19.03 4.17 -0.05
N TYR A 478 18.01 3.63 -0.70
CA TYR A 478 17.42 4.20 -1.91
C TYR A 478 16.07 4.81 -1.56
N LEU A 479 15.92 6.11 -1.80
CA LEU A 479 14.66 6.82 -1.61
C LEU A 479 14.03 7.11 -2.97
N PHE A 480 12.84 6.57 -3.19
CA PHE A 480 12.02 6.80 -4.36
C PHE A 480 10.88 7.72 -3.98
N ARG A 481 10.95 8.97 -4.42
CA ARG A 481 9.89 9.95 -4.22
C ARG A 481 8.88 9.89 -5.35
N PRO A 482 7.56 9.91 -5.05
CA PRO A 482 6.56 10.18 -6.06
C PRO A 482 6.89 11.50 -6.78
N ARG A 483 6.73 11.54 -8.11
CA ARG A 483 6.83 12.78 -8.87
C ARG A 483 5.69 13.74 -8.56
#